data_AF-A0A927ALA9-F1
#
_entry.id   AF-A0A927ALA9-F1
#
_cell.length_a   1.000
_cell.length_b   1.000
_cell.length_c   1.000
_cell.angle_alpha   90.00
_cell.angle_beta   90.00
_cell.angle_gamma   90.00
#
_symmetry.space_group_name_H-M   'P 1'
#
loop_
_entity.id
_entity.type
_entity.pdbx_description
1 polymer ?
#
loop_
_entity_poly.entity_id
_entity_poly.type
_entity_poly.pdbx_seq_one_letter_code
_entity_poly.pdbx_strand_id
1 'polypeptide(L)'
;MHDDERQEQEIQRELDPQSLAEIQKREEMLRLQEEERRIADTQKFLVLEKMIRGVYFLVGALQVLLILRFSLCLLGANPDNQVALVLYKLSSPFYAPFSNLFGNPECAAGRPVFDVNLIVALVVYAVLAWLFAKLLRVFWS
;
A
#
# COMPACT_ATOMS: atom_id res chain seq x y z
N MET A 1 -67.64 17.34 7.32
CA MET A 1 -67.79 18.20 6.11
C MET A 1 -66.63 19.18 5.97
N HIS A 2 -66.12 19.79 7.05
CA HIS A 2 -64.98 20.73 6.99
C HIS A 2 -63.60 20.09 6.73
N ASP A 3 -63.44 18.78 6.99
CA ASP A 3 -62.16 18.08 6.75
C ASP A 3 -61.95 17.67 5.29
N ASP A 4 -63.03 17.48 4.51
CA ASP A 4 -62.96 17.16 3.07
C ASP A 4 -62.41 18.35 2.27
N GLU A 5 -62.92 19.56 2.54
CA GLU A 5 -62.47 20.78 1.85
C GLU A 5 -60.99 21.12 2.15
N ARG A 6 -60.50 20.75 3.34
CA ARG A 6 -59.08 20.90 3.69
C ARG A 6 -58.21 19.89 2.96
N GLN A 7 -58.66 18.63 2.84
CA GLN A 7 -57.97 17.63 2.02
C GLN A 7 -57.93 18.03 0.55
N GLU A 8 -59.03 18.52 -0.01
CA GLU A 8 -59.06 18.99 -1.40
C GLU A 8 -58.13 20.18 -1.62
N GLN A 9 -58.06 21.12 -0.68
CA GLN A 9 -57.12 22.26 -0.76
C GLN A 9 -55.66 21.83 -0.61
N GLU A 10 -55.37 20.85 0.24
CA GLU A 10 -54.03 20.25 0.37
C GLU A 10 -53.64 19.53 -0.92
N ILE A 11 -54.53 18.71 -1.48
CA ILE A 11 -54.32 18.01 -2.76
C ILE A 11 -54.12 19.04 -3.88
N GLN A 12 -54.91 20.12 -3.94
CA GLN A 12 -54.78 21.15 -4.97
C GLN A 12 -53.48 21.95 -4.84
N ARG A 13 -52.99 22.19 -3.60
CA ARG A 13 -51.69 22.80 -3.34
C ARG A 13 -50.53 21.86 -3.66
N GLU A 14 -50.68 20.57 -3.41
CA GLU A 14 -49.69 19.56 -3.79
C GLU A 14 -49.64 19.37 -5.31
N LEU A 15 -50.77 19.51 -6.00
CA LEU A 15 -50.91 19.44 -7.47
C LEU A 15 -50.58 20.76 -8.18
N ASP A 16 -50.14 21.79 -7.46
CA ASP A 16 -49.65 23.03 -8.04
C ASP A 16 -48.35 22.74 -8.83
N PRO A 17 -48.19 23.26 -10.05
CA PRO A 17 -46.98 23.02 -10.84
C PRO A 17 -45.67 23.43 -10.13
N GLN A 18 -45.70 24.34 -9.16
CA GLN A 18 -44.50 24.73 -8.41
C GLN A 18 -44.12 23.71 -7.33
N SER A 19 -45.09 23.15 -6.59
CA SER A 19 -44.84 22.12 -5.57
C SER A 19 -44.28 20.85 -6.21
N LEU A 20 -44.82 20.47 -7.38
CA LEU A 20 -44.33 19.31 -8.14
C LEU A 20 -42.87 19.49 -8.60
N ALA A 21 -42.51 20.69 -9.05
CA ALA A 21 -41.14 21.00 -9.44
C ALA A 21 -40.17 20.96 -8.25
N GLU A 22 -40.60 21.41 -7.07
CA GLU A 22 -39.79 21.38 -5.84
C GLU A 22 -39.57 19.95 -5.32
N ILE A 23 -40.59 19.09 -5.43
CA ILE A 23 -40.50 17.66 -5.12
C ILE A 23 -39.51 16.97 -6.05
N GLN A 24 -39.62 17.18 -7.37
CA GLN A 24 -38.67 16.62 -8.34
C GLN A 24 -37.23 17.06 -8.06
N LYS A 25 -37.02 18.34 -7.77
CA LYS A 25 -35.68 18.88 -7.44
C LYS A 25 -35.11 18.27 -6.17
N ARG A 26 -35.96 18.04 -5.15
CA ARG A 26 -35.57 17.33 -3.92
C ARG A 26 -35.21 15.88 -4.20
N GLU A 27 -35.98 15.17 -5.01
CA GLU A 27 -35.68 13.79 -5.39
C GLU A 27 -34.36 13.69 -6.16
N GLU A 28 -34.12 14.61 -7.11
CA GLU A 28 -32.84 14.68 -7.83
C GLU A 28 -31.68 15.01 -6.89
N MET A 29 -31.84 15.98 -5.97
CA MET A 29 -30.81 16.28 -4.97
C MET A 29 -30.51 15.10 -4.05
N LEU A 30 -31.54 14.33 -3.65
CA LEU A 30 -31.36 13.12 -2.85
C LEU A 30 -30.64 12.02 -3.64
N ARG A 31 -31.00 11.82 -4.92
CA ARG A 31 -30.29 10.87 -5.82
C ARG A 31 -28.82 11.27 -5.99
N LEU A 32 -28.54 12.55 -6.21
CA LEU A 32 -27.17 13.07 -6.34
C LEU A 32 -26.39 12.87 -5.03
N GLN A 33 -26.99 13.12 -3.87
CA GLN A 33 -26.35 12.86 -2.58
C GLN A 33 -26.08 11.37 -2.35
N GLU A 34 -26.98 10.48 -2.78
CA GLU A 34 -26.75 9.03 -2.72
C GLU A 34 -25.61 8.60 -3.65
N GLU A 35 -25.56 9.12 -4.88
CA GLU A 35 -24.47 8.85 -5.82
C GLU A 35 -23.12 9.36 -5.29
N GLU A 36 -23.06 10.57 -4.74
CA GLU A 36 -21.86 11.11 -4.10
C GLU A 36 -21.39 10.25 -2.92
N ARG A 37 -22.30 9.78 -2.06
CA ARG A 37 -21.96 8.86 -0.97
C ARG A 37 -21.41 7.53 -1.48
N ARG A 38 -22.05 6.93 -2.49
CA ARG A 38 -21.58 5.68 -3.12
C ARG A 38 -20.16 5.84 -3.70
N ILE A 39 -19.87 7.00 -4.29
CA ILE A 39 -18.53 7.32 -4.82
C ILE A 39 -17.52 7.54 -3.69
N ALA A 40 -17.92 8.24 -2.61
CA ALA A 40 -17.04 8.52 -1.46
C ALA A 40 -16.63 7.26 -0.69
N ASP A 41 -17.52 6.28 -0.57
CA ASP A 41 -17.21 4.99 0.06
C ASP A 41 -16.27 4.15 -0.82
N THR A 42 -16.42 4.23 -2.14
CA THR A 42 -15.56 3.52 -3.10
C THR A 42 -14.12 4.04 -3.10
N GLN A 43 -13.91 5.35 -2.90
CA GLN A 43 -12.56 5.94 -2.96
C GLN A 43 -11.65 5.56 -1.78
N LYS A 44 -12.22 5.37 -0.58
CA LYS A 44 -11.42 5.06 0.63
C LYS A 44 -10.66 3.74 0.51
N PHE A 45 -11.27 2.75 -0.13
CA PHE A 45 -10.63 1.44 -0.35
C PHE A 45 -9.48 1.52 -1.36
N LEU A 46 -9.55 2.41 -2.36
CA LEU A 46 -8.53 2.56 -3.40
C LEU A 46 -7.22 3.17 -2.88
N VAL A 47 -7.28 4.05 -1.88
CA VAL A 47 -6.09 4.68 -1.30
C VAL A 47 -5.30 3.70 -0.43
N LEU A 48 -5.99 2.88 0.36
CA LEU A 48 -5.38 1.85 1.20
C LEU A 48 -4.67 0.77 0.38
N GLU A 49 -5.32 0.28 -0.69
CA GLU A 49 -4.68 -0.69 -1.58
C GLU A 49 -3.39 -0.14 -2.21
N LYS A 50 -3.37 1.15 -2.54
CA LYS A 50 -2.22 1.78 -3.17
C LYS A 50 -1.03 1.91 -2.21
N MET A 51 -1.28 2.25 -0.94
CA MET A 51 -0.23 2.27 0.09
C MET A 51 0.37 0.88 0.31
N ILE A 52 -0.49 -0.15 0.40
CA ILE A 52 -0.07 -1.54 0.54
C ILE A 52 0.89 -1.95 -0.58
N ARG A 53 0.51 -1.70 -1.84
CA ARG A 53 1.37 -1.98 -3.00
C ARG A 53 2.71 -1.26 -2.92
N GLY A 54 2.72 -0.02 -2.40
CA GLY A 54 3.95 0.73 -2.14
C GLY A 54 4.88 0.02 -1.14
N VAL A 55 4.33 -0.48 -0.02
CA VAL A 55 5.11 -1.23 0.98
C VAL A 55 5.71 -2.51 0.37
N TYR A 56 4.94 -3.27 -0.40
CA TYR A 56 5.46 -4.45 -1.10
C TYR A 56 6.60 -4.12 -2.06
N PHE A 57 6.45 -3.04 -2.81
CA PHE A 57 7.49 -2.58 -3.72
C PHE A 57 8.78 -2.22 -2.97
N LEU A 58 8.68 -1.52 -1.83
CA LEU A 58 9.83 -1.18 -1.00
C LEU A 58 10.52 -2.42 -0.41
N VAL A 59 9.76 -3.37 0.13
CA VAL A 59 10.31 -4.62 0.68
C VAL A 59 10.95 -5.47 -0.42
N GLY A 60 10.31 -5.56 -1.60
CA GLY A 60 10.88 -6.25 -2.76
C GLY A 60 12.17 -5.59 -3.28
N ALA A 61 12.20 -4.26 -3.37
CA ALA A 61 13.39 -3.51 -3.75
C ALA A 61 14.54 -3.70 -2.76
N LEU A 62 14.25 -3.71 -1.46
CA LEU A 62 15.21 -4.06 -0.40
C LEU A 62 15.78 -5.47 -0.59
N GLN A 63 14.92 -6.45 -0.87
CA GLN A 63 15.34 -7.83 -1.10
C GLN A 63 16.29 -7.92 -2.31
N VAL A 64 15.95 -7.29 -3.43
CA VAL A 64 16.79 -7.24 -4.64
C VAL A 64 18.14 -6.59 -4.33
N LEU A 65 18.15 -5.48 -3.59
CA LEU A 65 19.36 -4.79 -3.18
C LEU A 65 20.31 -5.70 -2.38
N LEU A 66 19.78 -6.48 -1.44
CA LEU A 66 20.56 -7.43 -0.66
C LEU A 66 21.04 -8.63 -1.48
N ILE A 67 20.22 -9.15 -2.41
CA ILE A 67 20.63 -10.22 -3.34
C ILE A 67 21.78 -9.75 -4.24
N LEU A 68 21.72 -8.51 -4.73
CA LEU A 68 22.80 -7.94 -5.53
C LEU A 68 24.09 -7.84 -4.71
N ARG A 69 24.01 -7.34 -3.47
CA ARG A 69 25.16 -7.36 -2.55
C ARG A 69 25.71 -8.77 -2.35
N PHE A 70 24.84 -9.76 -2.11
CA PHE A 70 25.23 -11.15 -1.94
C PHE A 70 26.01 -11.66 -3.15
N SER A 71 25.45 -11.43 -4.34
CA SER A 71 26.03 -11.89 -5.59
C SER A 71 27.40 -11.25 -5.83
N LEU A 72 27.54 -9.95 -5.60
CA LEU A 72 28.82 -9.25 -5.70
C LEU A 72 29.86 -9.80 -4.72
N CYS A 73 29.45 -10.06 -3.48
CA CYS A 73 30.31 -10.63 -2.47
C CYS A 73 30.77 -12.06 -2.83
N LEU A 74 29.83 -12.89 -3.30
CA LEU A 74 30.09 -14.25 -3.71
C LEU A 74 31.02 -14.33 -4.92
N LEU A 75 30.91 -13.37 -5.83
CA LEU A 75 31.76 -13.27 -7.02
C LEU A 75 33.11 -12.58 -6.75
N GLY A 76 33.32 -12.04 -5.54
CA GLY A 76 34.53 -11.30 -5.21
C GLY A 76 34.66 -9.99 -6.00
N ALA A 77 33.56 -9.25 -6.14
CA ALA A 77 33.54 -7.98 -6.86
C ALA A 77 34.61 -7.02 -6.35
N ASN A 78 35.27 -6.33 -7.29
CA ASN A 78 36.32 -5.36 -6.97
C ASN A 78 35.74 -4.23 -6.08
N PRO A 79 36.27 -4.01 -4.87
CA PRO A 79 35.79 -2.96 -3.97
C PRO A 79 35.99 -1.54 -4.53
N ASP A 80 36.93 -1.36 -5.45
CA ASP A 80 37.19 -0.07 -6.12
C ASP A 80 36.19 0.23 -7.25
N ASN A 81 35.33 -0.73 -7.61
CA ASN A 81 34.31 -0.53 -8.62
C ASN A 81 33.17 0.36 -8.08
N GLN A 82 32.82 1.40 -8.81
CA GLN A 82 31.79 2.37 -8.39
C GLN A 82 30.41 1.75 -8.17
N VAL A 83 30.00 0.79 -9.01
CA VAL A 83 28.70 0.11 -8.87
C VAL A 83 28.67 -0.75 -7.60
N ALA A 84 29.74 -1.50 -7.35
CA ALA A 84 29.86 -2.29 -6.12
C ALA A 84 29.84 -1.39 -4.88
N LEU A 85 30.58 -0.29 -4.90
CA LEU A 85 30.63 0.68 -3.80
C LEU A 85 29.24 1.28 -3.49
N VAL A 86 28.49 1.68 -4.52
CA VAL A 86 27.13 2.22 -4.36
C VAL A 86 26.20 1.18 -3.74
N LEU A 87 26.21 -0.06 -4.24
CA LEU A 87 25.38 -1.13 -3.71
C LEU A 87 25.75 -1.47 -2.27
N TYR A 88 27.04 -1.55 -1.93
CA TYR A 88 27.50 -1.81 -0.57
C TYR A 88 27.12 -0.69 0.41
N LYS A 89 27.19 0.58 -0.01
CA LYS A 89 26.77 1.72 0.81
C LYS A 89 25.26 1.76 1.02
N LEU A 90 24.49 1.59 -0.05
CA LEU A 90 23.02 1.66 0.00
C LEU A 90 22.42 0.51 0.82
N SER A 91 23.02 -0.69 0.74
CA SER A 91 22.59 -1.87 1.52
C SER A 91 23.10 -1.89 2.96
N SER A 92 24.12 -1.09 3.29
CA SER A 92 24.77 -1.08 4.61
C SER A 92 23.81 -0.97 5.80
N PRO A 93 22.88 0.00 5.87
CA PRO A 93 21.99 0.13 7.03
C PRO A 93 21.05 -1.07 7.21
N PHE A 94 20.72 -1.78 6.13
CA PHE A 94 19.86 -2.97 6.18
C PHE A 94 20.64 -4.24 6.51
N TYR A 95 21.94 -4.28 6.19
CA TYR A 95 22.83 -5.36 6.58
C TYR A 95 23.32 -5.23 8.03
N ALA A 96 23.51 -4.01 8.52
CA ALA A 96 24.10 -3.71 9.83
C ALA A 96 23.52 -4.49 11.02
N PRO A 97 22.21 -4.75 11.14
CA PRO A 97 21.67 -5.53 12.25
C PRO A 97 22.13 -7.00 12.26
N PHE A 98 22.55 -7.51 11.10
CA PHE A 98 22.91 -8.91 10.88
C PHE A 98 24.43 -9.11 10.79
N SER A 99 25.22 -8.03 10.68
CA SER A 99 26.64 -8.11 10.31
C SER A 99 27.54 -8.83 11.31
N ASN A 100 27.08 -8.98 12.56
CA ASN A 100 27.80 -9.64 13.63
C ASN A 100 27.09 -10.92 14.15
N LEU A 101 26.20 -11.53 13.34
CA LEU A 101 25.52 -12.77 13.72
C LEU A 101 26.48 -13.96 13.79
N PHE A 102 27.38 -14.06 12.81
CA PHE A 102 28.42 -15.06 12.73
C PHE A 102 29.76 -14.37 12.42
N GLY A 103 30.86 -14.90 12.96
CA GLY A 103 32.23 -14.38 12.75
C GLY A 103 32.79 -14.62 11.36
N ASN A 104 31.99 -14.38 10.31
CA ASN A 104 32.36 -14.57 8.92
C ASN A 104 33.18 -13.39 8.38
N PRO A 105 34.06 -13.64 7.39
CA PRO A 105 34.81 -12.56 6.75
C PRO A 105 33.87 -11.60 6.00
N GLU A 106 34.20 -10.31 6.01
CA GLU A 106 33.41 -9.30 5.31
C GLU A 106 33.65 -9.30 3.79
N CYS A 107 32.59 -9.05 3.03
CA CYS A 107 32.58 -8.93 1.57
C CYS A 107 33.55 -7.87 1.00
N ALA A 108 33.96 -6.88 1.79
CA ALA A 108 34.77 -5.76 1.33
C ALA A 108 36.24 -6.12 1.05
N ALA A 109 36.65 -7.36 1.28
CA ALA A 109 38.03 -7.82 1.11
C ALA A 109 38.44 -8.12 -0.35
N GLY A 110 37.55 -7.90 -1.34
CA GLY A 110 37.86 -8.11 -2.78
C GLY A 110 38.12 -9.57 -3.16
N ARG A 111 37.64 -10.51 -2.35
CA ARG A 111 37.73 -11.95 -2.57
C ARG A 111 36.33 -12.56 -2.53
N PRO A 112 36.08 -13.67 -3.24
CA PRO A 112 34.84 -14.43 -3.13
C PRO A 112 34.56 -14.81 -1.68
N VAL A 113 33.43 -14.36 -1.13
CA VAL A 113 33.00 -14.68 0.23
C VAL A 113 31.56 -15.14 0.22
N PHE A 114 31.31 -16.29 0.84
CA PHE A 114 29.96 -16.75 1.14
C PHE A 114 29.53 -16.23 2.51
N ASP A 115 28.87 -15.07 2.53
CA ASP A 115 28.46 -14.40 3.76
C ASP A 115 27.13 -14.96 4.29
N VAL A 116 27.21 -15.82 5.32
CA VAL A 116 26.03 -16.42 5.97
C VAL A 116 25.17 -15.37 6.67
N ASN A 117 25.76 -14.28 7.18
CA ASN A 117 25.00 -13.20 7.83
C ASN A 117 24.02 -12.58 6.83
N LEU A 118 24.48 -12.44 5.59
CA LEU A 118 23.68 -11.88 4.51
C LEU A 118 22.58 -12.84 4.04
N ILE A 119 22.82 -14.16 4.05
CA ILE A 119 21.77 -15.17 3.83
C ILE A 119 20.68 -15.06 4.91
N VAL A 120 21.06 -14.90 6.19
CA VAL A 120 20.09 -14.71 7.25
C VAL A 120 19.29 -13.43 7.04
N ALA A 121 19.93 -12.33 6.66
CA ALA A 121 19.22 -11.09 6.34
C ALA A 121 18.18 -11.30 5.23
N LEU A 122 18.54 -12.01 4.15
CA LEU A 122 17.60 -12.34 3.06
C LEU A 122 16.42 -13.18 3.54
N VAL A 123 16.65 -14.20 4.37
CA VAL A 123 15.58 -15.05 4.91
C VAL A 123 14.67 -14.24 5.83
N VAL A 124 15.22 -13.44 6.73
CA VAL A 124 14.45 -12.61 7.67
C VAL A 124 13.58 -11.62 6.92
N TYR A 125 14.14 -10.89 5.94
CA TYR A 125 13.35 -9.94 5.15
C TYR A 125 12.30 -10.63 4.26
N ALA A 126 12.58 -11.83 3.73
CA ALA A 126 11.58 -12.62 3.00
C ALA A 126 10.43 -13.09 3.91
N VAL A 127 10.74 -13.54 5.13
CA VAL A 127 9.73 -13.94 6.12
C VAL A 127 8.90 -12.73 6.54
N LEU A 128 9.52 -11.59 6.80
CA LEU A 128 8.81 -10.35 7.10
C LEU A 128 7.87 -9.97 5.95
N ALA A 129 8.34 -9.99 4.70
CA ALA A 129 7.52 -9.72 3.53
C ALA A 129 6.29 -10.64 3.46
N TRP A 130 6.49 -11.94 3.70
CA TRP A 130 5.42 -12.94 3.70
C TRP A 130 4.43 -12.74 4.86
N LEU A 131 4.91 -12.45 6.07
CA LEU A 131 4.06 -12.18 7.24
C LEU A 131 3.22 -10.93 7.03
N PHE A 132 3.82 -9.85 6.52
CA PHE A 132 3.08 -8.65 6.13
C PHE A 132 2.02 -8.98 5.08
N ALA A 133 2.36 -9.82 4.09
CA ALA A 133 1.42 -10.21 3.06
C ALA A 133 0.21 -10.97 3.60
N LYS A 134 0.48 -11.91 4.51
CA LYS A 134 -0.56 -12.68 5.19
C LYS A 134 -1.44 -11.80 6.06
N LEU A 135 -0.84 -10.88 6.82
CA LEU A 135 -1.58 -9.97 7.70
C LEU A 135 -2.56 -9.09 6.89
N LEU A 136 -2.09 -8.52 5.79
CA LEU A 136 -2.92 -7.71 4.89
C LEU A 136 -4.07 -8.50 4.28
N ARG A 137 -3.81 -9.76 3.89
CA ARG A 137 -4.87 -10.65 3.37
C ARG A 137 -5.94 -10.94 4.42
N VAL A 138 -5.54 -11.13 5.68
CA VAL A 138 -6.48 -11.36 6.78
C VAL A 138 -7.31 -10.11 7.07
N PHE A 139 -6.70 -8.92 7.05
CA PHE A 139 -7.42 -7.67 7.26
C PHE A 139 -8.43 -7.32 6.16
N TRP A 140 -8.21 -7.79 4.94
CA TRP A 140 -9.09 -7.50 3.79
C TRP A 140 -10.09 -8.65 3.48
N SER A 141 -10.06 -9.72 4.28
CA SER A 141 -11.02 -10.82 4.21
C SER A 141 -12.18 -10.60 5.17
#